data_AF-A0AAW5JKL0-F1
#
_entry.id   AF-A0AAW5JKL0-F1
#
_cell.length_a   1.000
_cell.length_b   1.000
_cell.length_c   1.000
_cell.angle_alpha   90.00
_cell.angle_beta   90.00
_cell.angle_gamma   90.00
#
_symmetry.space_group_name_H-M   'P 1'
#
loop_
_entity.id
_entity.type
_entity.pdbx_description
1 polymer ?
#
loop_
_entity_poly.entity_id
_entity_poly.type
_entity_poly.pdbx_seq_one_letter_code
_entity_poly.pdbx_strand_id
1 'polypeptide(L)' 'MDEFRINKTPEKITSINRTIRMKPELFDRLMELSEKTGVSFNKLANQCISYALEHLKEDEPPSAE' A
#
# COMPACT_ATOMS: atom_id res chain seq x y z
N MET A 1 -2.50 -12.55 -12.36
CA MET A 1 -2.06 -11.99 -11.06
C MET A 1 -1.07 -10.92 -11.42
N ASP A 2 -1.49 -9.66 -11.35
CA ASP A 2 -0.58 -8.55 -11.55
C ASP A 2 0.52 -8.60 -10.48
N GLU A 3 1.75 -8.31 -10.90
CA GLU A 3 2.90 -8.24 -10.01
C GLU A 3 2.95 -6.84 -9.41
N PHE A 4 2.88 -6.74 -8.07
CA PHE A 4 3.13 -5.46 -7.41
C PHE A 4 4.60 -5.06 -7.59
N ARG A 5 4.83 -3.93 -8.28
CA ARG A 5 6.18 -3.37 -8.49
C ARG A 5 6.31 -2.05 -7.73
N ILE A 6 7.35 -1.95 -6.90
CA ILE A 6 7.64 -0.75 -6.11
C ILE A 6 8.09 0.37 -7.06
N ASN A 7 7.27 1.41 -7.17
CA ASN A 7 7.55 2.57 -7.98
C ASN A 7 8.34 3.62 -7.18
N LYS A 8 9.41 4.12 -7.80
CA LYS A 8 10.34 5.08 -7.20
C LYS A 8 10.09 6.51 -7.66
N THR A 9 9.20 6.75 -8.62
CA THR A 9 8.91 8.09 -9.17
C THR A 9 8.53 9.10 -8.06
N PRO A 10 9.18 10.27 -8.00
CA PRO A 10 8.84 11.30 -7.05
C PRO A 10 7.53 11.97 -7.47
N GLU A 11 6.41 11.53 -6.90
CA GLU A 11 5.14 12.25 -7.01
C GLU A 11 5.01 13.27 -5.88
N LYS A 12 4.43 14.44 -6.19
CA LYS A 12 4.01 15.42 -5.19
C LYS A 12 2.75 14.89 -4.51
N ILE A 13 2.95 14.05 -3.50
CA ILE A 13 1.85 13.51 -2.71
C ILE A 13 1.48 14.52 -1.63
N THR A 14 0.25 15.03 -1.66
CA THR A 14 -0.35 15.72 -0.52
C THR A 14 -0.58 14.71 0.60
N SER A 15 0.31 14.70 1.59
CA SER A 15 0.27 13.70 2.67
C SER A 15 -0.51 14.22 3.87
N ILE A 16 -1.45 13.42 4.37
CA ILE A 16 -2.14 13.66 5.64
C ILE A 16 -1.47 12.78 6.71
N ASN A 17 -0.90 13.39 7.74
CA ASN A 17 -0.35 12.64 8.87
C ASN A 17 -1.49 12.03 9.70
N ARG A 18 -1.63 10.71 9.65
CA ARG A 18 -2.58 9.94 10.46
C ARG A 18 -1.85 8.79 11.15
N THR A 19 -2.15 8.59 12.43
CA THR A 19 -1.66 7.44 13.19
C THR A 19 -2.58 6.25 12.96
N ILE A 20 -2.04 5.14 12.47
CA ILE A 20 -2.76 3.88 12.31
C ILE A 20 -2.06 2.77 13.11
N ARG A 21 -2.83 1.83 13.66
CA ARG A 21 -2.28 0.60 14.23
C ARG A 21 -2.13 -0.45 13.14
N MET A 22 -0.95 -1.05 13.06
CA MET A 22 -0.62 -2.09 12.10
C MET A 22 0.01 -3.28 12.82
N LYS A 23 -0.13 -4.48 12.25
CA LYS A 23 0.49 -5.68 12.79
C LYS A 23 2.02 -5.56 12.73
N PRO A 24 2.74 -6.06 13.76
CA PRO A 24 4.20 -5.98 13.78
C PRO A 24 4.84 -6.68 12.56
N GLU A 25 4.25 -7.78 12.10
CA GLU A 25 4.71 -8.53 10.93
C GLU A 25 4.66 -7.72 9.63
N LEU A 26 3.63 -6.87 9.47
CA LEU A 26 3.50 -5.99 8.31
C LEU A 26 4.52 -4.84 8.36
N PHE A 27 4.73 -4.31 9.57
CA PHE A 27 5.71 -3.26 9.79
C PHE A 27 7.13 -3.76 9.47
N ASP A 28 7.51 -4.94 9.97
CA ASP A 28 8.80 -5.56 9.74
C ASP A 28 9.06 -5.82 8.25
N ARG A 29 8.08 -6.40 7.56
CA ARG A 29 8.09 -6.59 6.09
C ARG A 29 8.28 -5.29 5.32
N LEU A 30 7.55 -4.23 5.69
CA LEU A 30 7.66 -2.92 5.04
C LEU A 30 9.02 -2.26 5.32
N MET A 31 9.58 -2.46 6.51
CA MET A 31 10.91 -1.98 6.88
C MET A 31 11.99 -2.70 6.05
N GLU A 32 11.95 -4.03 5.97
CA GLU A 32 12.86 -4.79 5.11
C GLU A 32 12.78 -4.35 3.64
N LEU A 33 11.57 -4.14 3.12
CA LEU A 33 11.35 -3.65 1.76
C LEU A 33 11.90 -2.23 1.58
N SER A 34 11.76 -1.37 2.59
CA SER A 34 12.31 -0.01 2.61
C SER A 34 13.83 -0.06 2.48
N GLU A 35 14.50 -0.92 3.25
CA GLU A 35 15.95 -1.08 3.19
C GLU A 35 16.42 -1.66 1.86
N LYS A 36 15.74 -2.70 1.35
CA LYS A 36 16.11 -3.36 0.09
C LYS A 36 15.90 -2.46 -1.14
N THR A 37 14.88 -1.60 -1.13
CA THR A 37 14.51 -0.78 -2.30
C THR A 37 14.94 0.67 -2.22
N GLY A 38 15.28 1.17 -1.03
CA GLY A 38 15.58 2.58 -0.76
C GLY A 38 14.36 3.49 -0.80
N VAL A 39 13.14 2.92 -0.71
CA VAL A 39 11.88 3.67 -0.72
C VAL A 39 11.39 3.84 0.71
N SER A 40 11.04 5.07 1.09
CA SER A 40 10.57 5.34 2.45
C SER A 40 9.32 4.53 2.82
N PHE A 41 9.26 4.10 4.07
CA PHE A 41 8.13 3.36 4.65
C PHE A 41 6.75 3.90 4.24
N ASN A 42 6.53 5.21 4.38
CA ASN A 42 5.24 5.84 4.03
C ASN A 42 4.86 5.63 2.55
N LYS A 43 5.84 5.69 1.65
CA LYS A 43 5.63 5.49 0.23
C LYS A 43 5.37 4.02 -0.11
N LEU A 44 5.99 3.09 0.60
CA LEU A 44 5.69 1.66 0.48
C LEU A 44 4.28 1.36 1.00
N ALA A 45 3.94 1.84 2.19
CA ALA A 45 2.61 1.65 2.78
C ALA A 45 1.52 2.18 1.85
N ASN A 46 1.66 3.40 1.33
CA ASN A 46 0.70 3.97 0.38
C ASN A 46 0.59 3.14 -0.91
N GLN A 47 1.69 2.68 -1.48
CA GLN A 47 1.65 1.86 -2.69
C GLN A 47 0.98 0.49 -2.44
N CYS A 48 1.29 -0.16 -1.32
CA CYS A 48 0.65 -1.41 -0.96
C CYS A 48 -0.85 -1.23 -0.73
N ILE A 49 -1.26 -0.13 -0.07
CA ILE A 49 -2.67 0.19 0.15
C ILE A 49 -3.37 0.51 -1.18
N SER A 50 -2.77 1.36 -2.03
CA SER A 50 -3.33 1.70 -3.35
C SER A 50 -3.55 0.46 -4.19
N TYR A 51 -2.52 -0.38 -4.31
CA TYR A 51 -2.60 -1.63 -5.05
C TYR A 51 -3.69 -2.55 -4.50
N ALA A 52 -3.78 -2.69 -3.17
CA ALA A 52 -4.82 -3.51 -2.56
C ALA A 52 -6.23 -2.96 -2.81
N LEU A 53 -6.39 -1.63 -2.90
CA LEU A 53 -7.67 -0.99 -3.23
C LEU A 53 -8.04 -1.10 -4.72
N GLU A 54 -7.06 -0.93 -5.62
CA GLU A 54 -7.27 -1.06 -7.07
C GLU A 54 -7.54 -2.52 -7.50
N HIS A 55 -6.94 -3.47 -6.79
CA HIS A 55 -7.17 -4.90 -6.98
C HIS A 55 -8.24 -5.46 -6.02
N LEU A 56 -8.87 -4.61 -5.22
CA LEU A 56 -10.04 -5.00 -4.45
C LEU A 56 -11.13 -5.27 -5.49
N LYS A 57 -11.54 -6.54 -5.63
CA LYS A 57 -12.77 -6.83 -6.35
C LYS A 57 -13.89 -6.15 -5.56
N GLU A 58 -14.51 -5.14 -6.15
CA GLU A 58 -15.84 -4.73 -5.76
C GLU A 58 -16.71 -5.96 -5.99
N ASP A 59 -17.00 -6.71 -4.92
CA ASP A 59 -18.17 -7.55 -4.90
C ASP A 59 -19.31 -6.56 -5.11
N GLU A 60 -19.87 -6.53 -6.32
CA GLU A 60 -21.16 -5.88 -6.55
C GLU A 60 -22.03 -6.28 -5.36
N PRO A 61 -22.69 -5.32 -4.66
CA PRO A 61 -23.66 -5.72 -3.66
C PRO A 61 -24.58 -6.73 -4.34
N PRO A 62 -24.99 -7.83 -3.67
CA PRO A 62 -25.99 -8.71 -4.25
C PRO A 62 -27.16 -7.80 -4.60
N SER A 63 -27.35 -7.55 -5.90
CA SER A 63 -28.54 -6.90 -6.41
C SER A 63 -29.65 -7.82 -5.92
N ALA A 64 -30.33 -7.37 -4.87
CA ALA A 64 -31.46 -8.05 -4.31
C ALA A 64 -32.51 -8.09 -5.42
N GLU A 65 -32.62 -9.23 -6.08
CA GLU A 65 -33.71 -9.60 -6.98
C GLU A 65 -34.96 -9.98 -6.17
#